data_AF-A0A7X7LMS9-F1
#
_entry.id   AF-A0A7X7LMS9-F1
#
_cell.length_a   1.000
_cell.length_b   1.000
_cell.length_c   1.000
_cell.angle_alpha   90.00
_cell.angle_beta   90.00
_cell.angle_gamma   90.00
#
_symmetry.space_group_name_H-M   'P 1'
#
loop_
_entity.id
_entity.type
_entity.pdbx_description
1 polymer ?
#
loop_
_entity_poly.entity_id
_entity_poly.type
_entity_poly.pdbx_seq_one_letter_code
_entity_poly.pdbx_strand_id
1 'polypeptide(L)'
;GKKHKDKYLLRQSQNAVLYMAGLYTVYQQEGINRPVFVILTTGAHESVRVIHNRMPVIVKRDEQEKWLQDEDFAHHVLKREGPFLEMIRQ
;
A
#
# COMPACT_ATOMS: atom_id res chain seq x y z
N GLY A 1 4.49 -29.34 -8.92
CA GLY A 1 3.50 -29.40 -7.83
C GLY A 1 2.99 -28.00 -7.53
N LYS A 2 1.67 -27.81 -7.40
CA LYS A 2 1.08 -26.52 -7.00
C LYS A 2 1.54 -26.19 -5.58
N LYS A 3 2.31 -25.12 -5.39
CA LYS A 3 2.58 -24.59 -4.04
C LYS A 3 1.24 -24.18 -3.43
N HIS A 4 0.88 -24.77 -2.29
CA HIS A 4 -0.25 -24.34 -1.50
C HIS A 4 0.00 -22.89 -1.05
N LYS A 5 -0.91 -21.98 -1.35
CA LYS A 5 -0.82 -20.57 -0.97
C LYS A 5 -1.95 -20.28 0.01
N ASP A 6 -1.61 -20.15 1.28
CA ASP A 6 -2.55 -19.70 2.29
C ASP A 6 -2.90 -18.23 2.04
N LYS A 7 -4.18 -17.90 2.17
CA LYS A 7 -4.68 -16.53 2.04
C LYS A 7 -4.74 -15.89 3.42
N TYR A 8 -4.36 -14.62 3.49
CA TYR A 8 -4.41 -13.84 4.72
C TYR A 8 -5.05 -12.48 4.43
N LEU A 9 -5.92 -12.04 5.33
CA LEU A 9 -6.41 -10.67 5.39
C LEU A 9 -5.47 -9.86 6.29
N LEU A 10 -4.96 -8.75 5.74
CA LEU A 10 -4.16 -7.76 6.48
C LEU A 10 -5.05 -6.58 6.87
N ARG A 11 -5.03 -6.17 8.14
CA ARG A 11 -5.81 -5.02 8.62
C ARG A 11 -5.15 -4.25 9.75
N GLN A 12 -5.64 -3.03 9.99
CA GLN A 12 -5.35 -2.27 11.21
C GLN A 12 -6.51 -2.42 12.18
N SER A 13 -6.23 -2.73 13.45
CA SER A 13 -7.25 -3.07 14.47
C SER A 13 -8.32 -1.98 14.64
N GLN A 14 -7.93 -0.72 14.51
CA GLN A 14 -8.79 0.45 14.77
C GLN A 14 -9.32 1.13 13.49
N ASN A 15 -8.86 0.71 12.30
CA ASN A 15 -9.24 1.34 11.04
C ASN A 15 -9.85 0.31 10.09
N ALA A 16 -11.11 0.54 9.69
CA ALA A 16 -11.78 -0.29 8.69
C ALA A 16 -11.20 -0.12 7.28
N VAL A 17 -10.47 0.98 7.04
CA VAL A 17 -9.91 1.34 5.72
C VAL A 17 -8.40 1.47 5.83
N LEU A 18 -7.69 0.81 4.91
CA LEU A 18 -6.25 0.93 4.76
C LEU A 18 -5.95 1.86 3.58
N TYR A 19 -5.33 3.00 3.85
CA TYR A 19 -4.91 3.95 2.82
C TYR A 19 -3.53 3.54 2.30
N MET A 20 -3.41 3.32 0.99
CA MET A 20 -2.16 2.90 0.35
C MET A 20 -1.68 3.99 -0.59
N ALA A 21 -0.40 4.34 -0.48
CA ALA A 21 0.24 5.25 -1.41
C ALA A 21 0.26 4.65 -2.82
N GLY A 22 0.00 5.49 -3.80
CA GLY A 22 -0.01 5.10 -5.20
C GLY A 22 0.35 6.26 -6.12
N LEU A 23 0.65 5.90 -7.37
CA LEU A 23 0.77 6.86 -8.46
C LEU A 23 -0.41 6.67 -9.38
N TYR A 24 -0.89 7.76 -9.95
CA TYR A 24 -2.01 7.79 -10.87
C TYR A 24 -1.58 8.51 -12.15
N THR A 25 -2.04 8.02 -13.29
CA THR A 25 -1.92 8.73 -14.56
C THR A 25 -3.09 8.37 -15.49
N VAL A 26 -3.28 9.15 -16.54
CA VAL A 26 -4.22 8.86 -17.61
C VAL A 26 -3.42 8.41 -18.82
N TYR A 27 -3.52 7.14 -19.16
CA TYR A 27 -2.89 6.59 -20.35
C TYR A 27 -3.76 6.90 -21.57
N GLN A 28 -3.20 7.60 -22.56
CA GLN A 28 -3.89 7.95 -23.80
C GLN A 28 -3.41 7.01 -24.91
N GLN A 29 -4.32 6.22 -25.47
CA GLN A 29 -4.06 5.39 -26.65
C GLN A 29 -5.28 5.39 -27.56
N GLU A 30 -5.07 5.64 -28.86
CA GLU A 30 -6.11 5.57 -29.90
C GLU A 30 -7.36 6.41 -29.59
N GLY A 31 -7.18 7.58 -28.96
CA GLY A 31 -8.29 8.46 -28.57
C GLY A 31 -9.06 8.01 -27.33
N ILE A 32 -8.65 6.92 -26.67
CA ILE A 32 -9.22 6.45 -25.40
C ILE A 32 -8.34 6.96 -24.26
N ASN A 33 -8.97 7.66 -23.31
CA ASN A 33 -8.36 8.04 -22.04
C ASN A 33 -8.62 6.95 -21.00
N ARG A 34 -7.56 6.26 -20.57
CA ARG A 34 -7.64 5.20 -19.56
C ARG A 34 -6.99 5.65 -18.24
N PRO A 35 -7.76 5.91 -17.17
CA PRO A 35 -7.18 6.13 -15.85
C PRO A 35 -6.51 4.85 -15.36
N VAL A 36 -5.24 4.95 -14.98
CA VAL A 36 -4.46 3.84 -14.44
C VAL A 36 -3.76 4.27 -13.17
N PHE A 37 -3.56 3.32 -12.26
CA PHE A 37 -2.82 3.57 -11.03
C PHE A 37 -1.95 2.37 -10.68
N VAL A 38 -0.93 2.64 -9.87
CA VAL A 38 -0.08 1.61 -9.26
C VAL A 38 -0.04 1.83 -7.75
N ILE A 39 0.08 0.74 -6.99
CA ILE A 39 0.30 0.79 -5.54
C ILE A 39 1.81 0.75 -5.30
N LEU A 40 2.30 1.73 -4.55
CA LEU A 40 3.70 1.75 -4.13
C LEU A 40 3.92 0.76 -3.00
N THR A 41 5.02 0.03 -3.07
CA THR A 41 5.38 -0.99 -2.07
C THR A 41 6.70 -0.65 -1.41
N THR A 42 6.89 -1.13 -0.19
CA THR A 42 8.11 -1.03 0.61
C THR A 42 8.46 -2.39 1.21
N GLY A 43 9.58 -2.47 1.95
CA GLY A 43 9.93 -3.67 2.72
C GLY A 43 8.86 -4.00 3.76
N ALA A 44 8.61 -5.29 3.99
CA ALA A 44 7.62 -5.72 4.97
C ALA A 44 8.06 -5.41 6.41
N HIS A 45 7.15 -4.78 7.16
CA HIS A 45 7.16 -4.75 8.62
C HIS A 45 7.23 -6.18 9.17
N GLU A 46 7.82 -6.37 10.36
CA GLU A 46 8.05 -7.68 10.96
C GLU A 46 6.80 -8.55 11.00
N SER A 47 5.65 -7.95 11.34
CA SER A 47 4.35 -8.65 11.39
C SER A 47 3.90 -9.23 10.05
N VAL A 48 4.35 -8.69 8.90
CA VAL A 48 3.98 -9.17 7.55
C VAL A 48 5.07 -10.06 6.96
N ARG A 49 6.32 -9.90 7.43
CA ARG A 49 7.51 -10.57 6.87
C ARG A 49 7.42 -12.10 6.90
N VAL A 50 6.62 -12.64 7.83
CA VAL A 50 6.37 -14.08 7.94
C VAL A 50 5.60 -14.67 6.76
N ILE A 51 4.85 -13.87 6.00
CA ILE A 51 4.10 -14.32 4.81
C ILE A 51 4.59 -13.70 3.50
N HIS A 52 5.20 -12.52 3.53
CA HIS A 52 5.70 -11.84 2.33
C HIS A 52 6.78 -10.79 2.65
N ASN A 53 7.75 -10.58 1.76
CA ASN A 53 8.88 -9.65 1.96
C ASN A 53 8.57 -8.18 1.62
N ARG A 54 7.44 -7.92 0.94
CA ARG A 54 6.96 -6.59 0.54
C ARG A 54 5.58 -6.33 1.11
N MET A 55 5.30 -5.07 1.42
CA MET A 55 3.97 -4.58 1.79
C MET A 55 3.68 -3.25 1.08
N PRO A 56 2.41 -2.81 0.97
CA PRO A 56 2.09 -1.48 0.48
C PRO A 56 2.66 -0.40 1.41
N VAL A 57 3.03 0.76 0.85
CA VAL A 57 3.30 1.95 1.66
C VAL A 57 1.98 2.44 2.22
N ILE A 58 1.79 2.30 3.53
CA ILE A 58 0.55 2.69 4.22
C ILE A 58 0.62 4.17 4.57
N VAL A 59 -0.41 4.93 4.22
CA VAL A 59 -0.60 6.34 4.61
C VAL A 59 -1.60 6.37 5.76
N LYS A 60 -1.40 7.23 6.78
CA LYS A 60 -2.44 7.37 7.82
C LYS A 60 -3.57 8.24 7.29
N ARG A 61 -4.78 8.06 7.84
CA ARG A 61 -5.97 8.81 7.41
C ARG A 61 -5.79 10.33 7.50
N ASP A 62 -5.17 10.80 8.58
CA ASP A 62 -4.87 12.21 8.86
C ASP A 62 -3.70 12.77 8.03
N GLU A 63 -2.97 11.90 7.33
CA GLU A 63 -1.83 12.26 6.48
C GLU A 63 -2.19 12.32 4.99
N GLN A 64 -3.43 11.96 4.60
CA GLN A 64 -3.83 11.80 3.20
C GLN A 64 -3.66 13.08 2.36
N GLU A 65 -3.95 14.25 2.93
CA GLU A 65 -3.84 15.54 2.23
C GLU A 65 -2.37 15.89 2.00
N LYS A 66 -1.53 15.71 3.03
CA LYS A 66 -0.08 15.93 2.92
C LYS A 66 0.53 14.97 1.91
N TRP A 67 0.12 13.70 1.89
CA TRP A 67 0.56 12.75 0.86
C TRP A 67 0.27 13.24 -0.57
N LEU A 68 -0.87 13.90 -0.79
CA LEU A 68 -1.29 14.36 -2.12
C LEU A 68 -0.69 15.71 -2.53
N GLN A 69 -0.34 16.57 -1.58
CA GLN A 69 -0.05 17.99 -1.83
C GLN A 69 1.36 18.43 -1.41
N ASP A 70 2.07 17.63 -0.61
CA ASP A 70 3.39 17.96 -0.08
C ASP A 70 4.41 16.91 -0.54
N GLU A 71 5.28 17.32 -1.47
CA GLU A 71 6.29 16.45 -2.07
C GLU A 71 7.34 15.99 -1.04
N ASP A 72 7.77 16.85 -0.13
CA ASP A 72 8.74 16.50 0.90
C ASP A 72 8.13 15.48 1.88
N PHE A 73 6.86 15.67 2.25
CA PHE A 73 6.13 14.71 3.05
C PHE A 73 5.96 13.37 2.34
N ALA A 74 5.64 13.37 1.03
CA ALA A 74 5.56 12.14 0.25
C ALA A 74 6.90 11.39 0.24
N HIS A 75 8.01 12.07 0.02
CA HIS A 75 9.36 11.47 0.09
C HIS A 75 9.68 10.92 1.47
N HIS A 76 9.28 11.60 2.54
CA HIS A 76 9.41 11.10 3.91
C HIS A 76 8.60 9.80 4.12
N VAL A 77 7.33 9.78 3.69
CA VAL A 77 6.45 8.60 3.81
C VAL A 77 6.99 7.41 3.01
N LEU A 78 7.65 7.62 1.86
CA LEU A 78 8.24 6.53 1.09
C LEU A 78 9.42 5.85 1.79
N LYS A 79 10.08 6.54 2.73
CA LYS A 79 11.26 6.05 3.46
C LYS A 79 10.95 5.48 4.85
N ARG A 80 9.74 5.70 5.36
CA ARG A 80 9.36 5.23 6.70
C ARG A 80 9.10 3.72 6.73
N GLU A 81 9.27 3.13 7.90
CA GLU A 81 8.84 1.75 8.13
C GLU A 81 7.31 1.64 8.08
N GLY A 82 6.80 0.57 7.48
CA GLY A 82 5.37 0.29 7.45
C GLY A 82 4.82 -0.02 8.84
N PRO A 83 3.52 0.22 9.10
CA PRO A 83 2.93 -0.06 10.40
C PRO A 83 2.78 -1.57 10.63
N PHE A 84 2.60 -1.95 11.90
CA PHE A 84 2.05 -3.24 12.26
C PHE A 84 0.69 -3.46 11.59
N LEU A 85 0.49 -4.65 11.02
CA LEU A 85 -0.79 -5.12 10.49
C LEU A 85 -1.12 -6.47 11.12
N GLU A 86 -2.37 -6.63 11.56
CA GLU A 86 -2.93 -7.91 11.98
C GLU A 86 -3.07 -8.81 10.75
N MET A 87 -2.73 -10.09 10.92
CA MET A 87 -2.94 -11.13 9.91
C MET A 87 -4.05 -12.07 10.36
N ILE A 88 -5.08 -12.22 9.55
CA ILE A 88 -6.15 -13.20 9.77
C ILE A 88 -6.11 -14.21 8.62
N ARG A 89 -5.86 -15.48 8.94
CA ARG A 89 -5.90 -16.56 7.94
C ARG A 89 -7.33 -16.72 7.42
N GLN A 90 -7.47 -16.83 6.09
CA GLN A 90 -8.73 -17.06 5.40
C GLN A 90 -8.88 -18.52 4.95
#